data_AF-A0AAW8JED6-F1
#
_entry.id   AF-A0AAW8JED6-F1
#
_cell.length_a   1.000
_cell.length_b   1.000
_cell.length_c   1.000
_cell.angle_alpha   90.00
_cell.angle_beta   90.00
_cell.angle_gamma   90.00
#
_symmetry.space_group_name_H-M   'P 1'
#
loop_
_entity.id
_entity.type
_entity.pdbx_description
1 polymer ?
#
loop_
_entity_poly.entity_id
_entity_poly.type
_entity_poly.pdbx_seq_one_letter_code
_entity_poly.pdbx_strand_id
1 'polypeptide(L)'
;MSTDQQSIQSFFEPALEVLNQLHDYKRKNLRAKGYDENNAAATREEFSQAMAQRFRINQWLAGQIVTGLVNADLVQAFGGYVKPKVVNS
;
A
#
# COMPACT_ATOMS: atom_id res chain seq x y z
N MET A 1 -12.03 -21.59 -2.60
CA MET A 1 -10.90 -20.68 -2.34
C MET A 1 -9.65 -21.54 -2.30
N SER A 2 -8.61 -21.23 -3.07
CA SER A 2 -7.33 -21.97 -3.05
C SER A 2 -6.46 -21.49 -1.87
N THR A 3 -5.56 -22.35 -1.39
CA THR A 3 -4.63 -22.07 -0.27
C THR A 3 -3.78 -20.80 -0.50
N ASP A 4 -3.48 -20.49 -1.75
CA ASP A 4 -2.71 -19.30 -2.14
C ASP A 4 -3.49 -18.00 -1.90
N GLN A 5 -4.81 -18.00 -2.09
CA GLN A 5 -5.66 -16.83 -1.84
C GLN A 5 -5.78 -16.52 -0.35
N GLN A 6 -5.88 -17.56 0.49
CA GLN A 6 -5.90 -17.41 1.94
C GLN A 6 -4.55 -16.89 2.45
N SER A 7 -3.45 -17.38 1.87
CA SER A 7 -2.10 -16.90 2.18
C SER A 7 -1.87 -15.44 1.79
N ILE A 8 -2.53 -14.93 0.74
CA ILE A 8 -2.45 -13.51 0.37
C ILE A 8 -3.31 -12.64 1.29
N GLN A 9 -4.53 -13.07 1.61
CA GLN A 9 -5.46 -12.30 2.45
C GLN A 9 -4.94 -12.13 3.88
N SER A 10 -4.16 -13.07 4.41
CA SER A 10 -3.54 -12.94 5.74
C SER A 10 -2.57 -11.76 5.83
N PHE A 11 -2.10 -11.21 4.71
CA PHE A 11 -1.27 -10.01 4.68
C PHE A 11 -2.05 -8.70 4.57
N PHE A 12 -3.38 -8.70 4.42
CA PHE A 12 -4.10 -7.47 4.10
C PHE A 12 -4.00 -6.40 5.20
N GLU A 13 -4.37 -6.74 6.42
CA GLU A 13 -4.23 -5.83 7.57
C GLU A 13 -2.79 -5.33 7.77
N PRO A 14 -1.75 -6.19 7.88
CA PRO A 14 -0.39 -5.70 8.05
C PRO A 14 0.13 -4.92 6.82
N ALA A 15 -0.39 -5.18 5.62
CA ALA A 15 -0.05 -4.38 4.44
C ALA A 15 -0.66 -2.98 4.49
N LEU A 16 -1.90 -2.84 4.99
CA LEU A 16 -2.54 -1.55 5.19
C LEU A 16 -1.76 -0.69 6.20
N GLU A 17 -1.23 -1.30 7.27
CA GLU A 17 -0.34 -0.60 8.22
C GLU A 17 0.91 -0.04 7.54
N VAL A 18 1.57 -0.85 6.69
CA VAL A 18 2.75 -0.40 5.92
C VAL A 18 2.38 0.74 4.97
N LEU A 19 1.24 0.64 4.28
CA LEU A 19 0.79 1.69 3.38
C LEU A 19 0.47 2.99 4.12
N ASN A 20 -0.15 2.91 5.30
CA ASN A 20 -0.44 4.07 6.15
C ASN A 20 0.85 4.77 6.58
N GLN A 21 1.86 4.03 7.04
CA GLN A 21 3.16 4.59 7.43
C GLN A 21 3.88 5.25 6.24
N LEU A 22 3.87 4.60 5.07
CA LEU A 22 4.48 5.13 3.86
C LEU A 22 3.77 6.39 3.36
N HIS A 23 2.44 6.40 3.41
CA HIS A 23 1.62 7.55 3.06
C HIS A 23 1.86 8.73 4.00
N ASP A 24 1.92 8.48 5.32
CA ASP A 24 2.22 9.51 6.31
C ASP A 24 3.61 10.13 6.14
N TYR A 25 4.61 9.32 5.82
CA TYR A 25 5.94 9.80 5.48
C TYR A 25 5.91 10.73 4.25
N LYS A 26 5.22 10.33 3.19
CA LYS A 26 5.07 11.15 1.97
C LYS A 26 4.30 12.44 2.22
N ARG A 27 3.21 12.39 3.00
CA ARG A 27 2.43 13.55 3.42
C ARG A 27 3.30 14.57 4.15
N LYS A 28 4.08 14.12 5.14
CA LYS A 28 5.04 14.97 5.88
C LYS A 28 6.11 15.56 4.97
N ASN A 29 6.63 14.79 4.01
CA ASN A 29 7.63 15.26 3.05
C ASN A 29 7.10 16.33 2.09
N LEU A 30 5.85 16.20 1.63
CA LEU A 30 5.21 17.23 0.79
C LEU A 30 5.02 18.52 1.58
N ARG A 31 4.48 18.41 2.81
CA ARG A 31 4.32 19.55 3.73
C ARG A 31 5.63 20.29 3.97
N ALA A 32 6.71 19.55 4.26
CA ALA A 32 8.04 20.13 4.50
C ALA A 32 8.61 20.87 3.29
N LYS A 33 8.18 20.51 2.07
CA LYS A 33 8.59 21.16 0.81
C LYS A 33 7.61 22.25 0.35
N GLY A 34 6.55 22.53 1.11
CA GLY A 34 5.51 23.50 0.74
C GLY A 34 4.57 23.02 -0.38
N TYR A 35 4.54 21.73 -0.70
CA TYR A 35 3.58 21.14 -1.64
C TYR A 35 2.29 20.74 -0.92
N ASP A 36 1.18 20.68 -1.67
CA ASP A 36 -0.11 20.19 -1.14
C ASP A 36 0.00 18.71 -0.75
N GLU A 37 -0.18 18.45 0.55
CA GLU A 37 -0.01 17.15 1.15
C GLU A 37 -1.12 16.16 0.79
N ASN A 38 -2.26 16.64 0.29
CA ASN A 38 -3.36 15.79 -0.20
C ASN A 38 -2.98 15.01 -1.46
N ASN A 39 -1.89 15.41 -2.13
CA ASN A 39 -1.31 14.71 -3.27
C ASN A 39 -0.40 13.54 -2.85
N ALA A 40 -0.29 13.24 -1.54
CA ALA A 40 0.49 12.11 -1.08
C ALA A 40 -0.05 10.79 -1.65
N ALA A 41 0.80 10.07 -2.35
CA ALA A 41 0.55 8.71 -2.80
C ALA A 41 1.87 7.97 -2.98
N ALA A 42 1.88 6.67 -2.68
CA ALA A 42 2.99 5.79 -3.00
C ALA A 42 2.81 5.25 -4.41
N THR A 43 3.91 4.96 -5.11
CA THR A 43 3.81 4.09 -6.29
C THR A 43 3.56 2.65 -5.83
N ARG A 44 2.93 1.84 -6.68
CA ARG A 44 2.78 0.40 -6.42
C ARG A 44 4.14 -0.29 -6.24
N GLU A 45 5.15 0.18 -6.97
CA GLU A 45 6.55 -0.25 -6.88
C GLU A 45 7.12 0.02 -5.47
N GLU A 46 7.05 1.28 -5.00
CA GLU A 46 7.52 1.66 -3.65
C GLU A 46 6.82 0.84 -2.56
N PHE A 47 5.50 0.67 -2.69
CA PHE A 47 4.74 -0.09 -1.71
C PHE A 47 5.13 -1.58 -1.73
N SER A 48 5.22 -2.21 -2.90
CA SER A 48 5.64 -3.61 -3.01
C SER A 48 7.08 -3.84 -2.52
N GLN A 49 8.00 -2.91 -2.76
CA GLN A 49 9.35 -2.96 -2.21
C GLN A 49 9.36 -2.84 -0.68
N ALA A 50 8.55 -1.92 -0.12
CA ALA A 50 8.40 -1.80 1.34
C ALA A 50 7.82 -3.08 1.96
N MET A 51 6.85 -3.72 1.30
CA MET A 51 6.29 -5.00 1.70
C MET A 51 7.33 -6.12 1.68
N ALA A 52 8.07 -6.27 0.57
CA ALA A 52 9.11 -7.28 0.42
C ALA A 52 10.17 -7.17 1.52
N GLN A 53 10.59 -5.94 1.82
CA GLN A 53 11.52 -5.67 2.90
C GLN A 53 10.89 -5.98 4.27
N ARG A 54 9.72 -5.42 4.60
CA ARG A 54 9.09 -5.54 5.92
C ARG A 54 8.76 -6.98 6.29
N PHE A 55 8.23 -7.75 5.35
CA PHE A 55 7.74 -9.11 5.60
C PHE A 55 8.70 -10.21 5.16
N ARG A 56 9.87 -9.85 4.61
CA ARG A 56 10.87 -10.80 4.10
C ARG A 56 10.28 -11.75 3.05
N ILE A 57 9.43 -11.21 2.18
CA ILE A 57 8.80 -11.92 1.06
C ILE A 57 9.42 -11.51 -0.26
N ASN A 58 9.28 -12.34 -1.29
CA ASN A 58 9.76 -11.98 -2.62
C ASN A 58 8.88 -10.88 -3.26
N GLN A 59 9.44 -10.19 -4.24
CA GLN A 59 8.81 -9.06 -4.92
C GLN A 59 7.50 -9.46 -5.64
N TRP A 60 7.43 -10.69 -6.15
CA TRP A 60 6.23 -11.20 -6.81
C TRP A 60 5.05 -11.32 -5.82
N LEU A 61 5.27 -11.94 -4.66
CA LEU A 61 4.24 -12.08 -3.62
C LEU A 61 3.81 -10.71 -3.08
N ALA A 62 4.75 -9.79 -2.88
CA ALA A 62 4.43 -8.41 -2.52
C ALA A 62 3.50 -7.76 -3.56
N GLY A 63 3.79 -7.93 -4.85
CA GLY A 63 2.91 -7.46 -5.94
C GLY A 63 1.53 -8.12 -5.96
N GLN A 64 1.44 -9.41 -5.65
CA GLN A 64 0.15 -10.12 -5.50
C GLN A 64 -0.66 -9.57 -4.33
N ILE A 65 -0.04 -9.24 -3.19
CA ILE A 65 -0.71 -8.63 -2.05
C ILE A 65 -1.27 -7.25 -2.42
N VAL A 66 -0.46 -6.39 -3.07
CA VAL A 66 -0.94 -5.07 -3.55
C VAL A 66 -2.12 -5.23 -4.51
N THR A 67 -2.04 -6.18 -5.44
CA THR A 67 -3.15 -6.47 -6.37
C THR A 67 -4.39 -6.96 -5.64
N GLY A 68 -4.22 -7.81 -4.63
CA GLY A 68 -5.29 -8.29 -3.76
C GLY A 68 -6.00 -7.16 -3.01
N LEU A 69 -5.25 -6.22 -2.42
CA LEU A 69 -5.81 -5.05 -1.75
C LEU A 69 -6.63 -4.16 -2.70
N VAL A 70 -6.15 -3.97 -3.94
CA VAL A 70 -6.88 -3.20 -4.96
C VAL A 70 -8.17 -3.92 -5.35
N ASN A 71 -8.11 -5.23 -5.61
CA ASN A 71 -9.27 -6.02 -6.01
C ASN A 71 -10.31 -6.15 -4.89
N ALA A 72 -9.86 -6.17 -3.63
CA ALA A 72 -10.72 -6.16 -2.45
C ALA A 72 -11.25 -4.77 -2.10
N ASP A 73 -10.90 -3.74 -2.89
CA ASP A 73 -11.31 -2.35 -2.67
C ASP A 73 -10.95 -1.85 -1.25
N LEU A 74 -9.76 -2.21 -0.76
CA LEU A 74 -9.24 -1.76 0.55
C LEU A 74 -8.33 -0.54 0.45
N VAL A 75 -7.87 -0.21 -0.77
CA VAL A 75 -6.98 0.91 -1.08
C VAL A 75 -7.48 1.67 -2.29
N GLN A 76 -7.08 2.93 -2.45
CA GLN A 76 -7.32 3.69 -3.67
C GLN A 76 -6.12 3.53 -4.60
N ALA A 77 -6.34 3.15 -5.86
CA ALA A 77 -5.28 3.03 -6.85
C ALA A 77 -5.61 3.79 -8.14
N PHE A 78 -4.62 4.48 -8.71
CA PHE A 78 -4.76 5.33 -9.90
C PHE A 78 -3.40 5.52 -10.56
N GLY A 79 -3.30 5.47 -11.88
CA GLY A 79 -2.07 5.85 -12.62
C GLY A 79 -0.75 5.22 -12.15
N GLY A 80 -0.77 4.00 -11.60
CA GLY A 80 0.41 3.34 -11.02
C GLY A 80 0.70 3.68 -9.54
N TYR A 81 -0.11 4.54 -8.95
CA TYR A 81 -0.10 4.93 -7.55
C TYR A 81 -1.12 4.15 -6.72
N VAL A 82 -0.88 4.16 -5.42
CA VAL A 82 -1.73 3.59 -4.37
C VAL A 82 -1.67 4.47 -3.12
N LYS A 83 -2.81 4.65 -2.47
CA LYS A 83 -2.90 5.34 -1.16
C LYS A 83 -4.00 4.70 -0.30
N PRO A 84 -3.94 4.88 1.04
CA PRO A 84 -5.01 4.43 1.93
C PRO A 84 -6.36 5.00 1.50
N LYS A 85 -7.43 4.23 1.70
CA LYS A 85 -8.77 4.80 1.63
C LYS A 85 -8.96 5.77 2.79
N VAL A 86 -9.53 6.93 2.49
CA VAL A 86 -10.02 7.84 3.53
C VAL A 86 -11.21 7.16 4.19
N VAL A 87 -11.05 6.70 5.43
CA VAL A 87 -12.18 6.24 6.24
C VAL A 87 -12.86 7.51 6.74
N ASN A 88 -13.98 7.88 6.13
CA ASN A 88 -14.87 8.87 6.71
C ASN A 88 -15.41 8.25 8.01
N SER A 89 -14.91 8.73 9.15
CA SER A 89 -15.47 8.44 10.48
C SER A 89 -16.62 9.39 10.77
#